data_AF-A0A3D3B5G4-F1
#
_entry.id   AF-A0A3D3B5G4-F1
#
_cell.length_a   1.000
_cell.length_b   1.000
_cell.length_c   1.000
_cell.angle_alpha   90.00
_cell.angle_beta   90.00
_cell.angle_gamma   90.00
#
_symmetry.space_group_name_H-M   'P 1'
#
loop_
_entity.id
_entity.type
_entity.pdbx_description
1 polymer ?
#
loop_
_entity_poly.entity_id
_entity_poly.type
_entity_poly.pdbx_seq_one_letter_code
_entity_poly.pdbx_strand_id
1 'polypeptide(L)' 'MPDPKGDGRFHYAGLAGSGMSALAQFQAMTGGRVSGSDRAFDRGERARLRAQLDRLGIIVLPQ' A
#
# COMPACT_ATOMS: atom_id res chain seq x y z
N MET A 1 -19.79 -1.20 1.44
CA MET A 1 -18.37 -1.08 1.04
C MET A 1 -18.20 0.28 0.38
N PRO A 2 -17.23 1.11 0.79
CA PRO A 2 -16.92 2.35 0.07
C PRO A 2 -16.59 2.02 -1.39
N ASP A 3 -16.96 2.90 -2.32
CA ASP A 3 -16.72 2.74 -3.74
C ASP A 3 -15.19 2.59 -4.00
N PRO A 4 -14.72 1.47 -4.56
CA PRO A 4 -13.31 1.27 -4.89
C PRO A 4 -12.81 2.22 -6.00
N LYS A 5 -13.70 2.93 -6.71
CA LYS A 5 -13.36 3.96 -7.70
C LYS A 5 -13.58 5.38 -7.21
N GLY A 6 -14.14 5.55 -6.01
CA GLY A 6 -14.28 6.87 -5.39
C GLY A 6 -12.95 7.35 -4.81
N ASP A 7 -12.91 8.61 -4.38
CA ASP A 7 -11.77 9.22 -3.64
C ASP A 7 -11.50 8.56 -2.26
N GLY A 8 -12.06 7.38 -2.01
CA GLY A 8 -11.88 6.58 -0.81
C GLY A 8 -10.39 6.32 -0.57
N ARG A 9 -9.93 6.72 0.63
CA ARG A 9 -8.57 6.46 1.08
C ARG A 9 -8.55 5.11 1.77
N PHE A 10 -7.80 4.17 1.20
CA PHE A 10 -7.59 2.85 1.79
C PHE A 10 -6.26 2.81 2.52
N HIS A 11 -6.26 2.27 3.75
CA HIS A 11 -5.04 2.03 4.52
C HIS A 11 -4.90 0.54 4.82
N TYR A 12 -3.80 -0.06 4.38
CA TYR A 12 -3.51 -1.48 4.57
C TYR A 12 -2.46 -1.65 5.68
N ALA A 13 -2.87 -2.24 6.80
CA ALA A 13 -1.93 -2.68 7.84
C ALA A 13 -1.31 -4.04 7.45
N GLY A 14 0.01 -4.19 7.57
CA GLY A 14 0.73 -5.36 7.09
C GLY A 14 1.05 -5.31 5.59
N LEU A 15 1.32 -4.11 5.06
CA LEU A 15 1.48 -3.86 3.63
C LEU A 15 2.66 -4.63 3.00
N ALA A 16 3.67 -5.08 3.76
CA ALA A 16 4.78 -5.86 3.22
C ALA A 16 4.41 -7.33 2.96
N GLY A 17 3.24 -7.80 3.43
CA GLY A 17 2.70 -9.11 3.12
C GLY A 17 2.34 -9.25 1.64
N SER A 18 2.56 -10.43 1.05
CA SER A 18 2.28 -10.68 -0.38
C SER A 18 0.79 -10.48 -0.75
N GLY A 19 -0.14 -10.86 0.13
CA GLY A 19 -1.57 -10.64 -0.09
C GLY A 19 -1.96 -9.16 -0.02
N MET A 20 -1.50 -8.46 1.02
CA MET A 20 -1.86 -7.06 1.24
C MET A 20 -1.23 -6.13 0.22
N SER A 21 0.04 -6.37 -0.15
CA SER A 21 0.71 -5.61 -1.22
C SER A 21 0.02 -5.81 -2.57
N ALA A 22 -0.48 -7.01 -2.90
CA ALA A 22 -1.21 -7.23 -4.14
C ALA A 22 -2.53 -6.44 -4.17
N LEU A 23 -3.29 -6.45 -3.07
CA LEU A 23 -4.54 -5.69 -2.95
C LEU A 23 -4.29 -4.18 -3.02
N ALA A 24 -3.27 -3.67 -2.34
CA ALA A 24 -2.91 -2.26 -2.37
C ALA A 24 -2.53 -1.79 -3.78
N GLN A 25 -1.76 -2.61 -4.52
CA GLN A 25 -1.40 -2.33 -5.90
C GLN A 25 -2.62 -2.33 -6.82
N PHE A 26 -3.49 -3.34 -6.71
CA PHE A 26 -4.73 -3.39 -7.48
C PHE A 26 -5.58 -2.14 -7.23
N GLN A 27 -5.79 -1.77 -5.96
CA GLN A 27 -6.58 -0.61 -5.58
C GLN A 27 -5.98 0.71 -6.08
N ALA A 28 -4.65 0.85 -6.06
CA ALA A 28 -3.96 2.01 -6.61
C ALA A 28 -4.11 2.09 -8.15
N MET A 29 -3.96 0.95 -8.84
CA MET A 29 -4.12 0.87 -10.31
C MET A 29 -5.56 1.11 -10.76
N THR A 30 -6.56 0.83 -9.92
CA THR A 30 -7.97 1.14 -10.22
C THR A 30 -8.35 2.60 -9.96
N GLY A 31 -7.40 3.44 -9.53
CA GLY A 31 -7.58 4.88 -9.32
C GLY A 31 -7.84 5.31 -7.87
N GLY A 32 -7.76 4.38 -6.90
CA GLY A 32 -7.93 4.70 -5.49
C GLY A 32 -6.69 5.31 -4.85
N ARG A 33 -6.86 6.13 -3.80
CA ARG A 33 -5.74 6.59 -2.97
C ARG A 33 -5.41 5.55 -1.93
N VAL A 34 -4.19 5.02 -1.98
CA VAL A 34 -3.77 3.92 -1.12
C VAL A 34 -2.61 4.33 -0.23
N SER A 35 -2.70 3.92 1.01
CA SER A 35 -1.60 3.96 1.97
C SER A 35 -1.48 2.62 2.69
N GLY A 36 -0.38 2.40 3.40
CA GLY A 36 -0.28 1.27 4.31
C GLY A 36 0.95 1.33 5.19
N SER A 37 1.04 0.40 6.12
CA SER A 37 2.10 0.33 7.13
C SER A 37 2.54 -1.11 7.32
N ASP A 38 3.82 -1.30 7.65
CA ASP A 38 4.38 -2.62 8.00
C ASP A 38 5.67 -2.47 8.80
N ARG A 39 5.80 -3.23 9.88
CA ARG A 39 7.03 -3.32 10.70
C ARG A 39 8.29 -3.68 9.89
N ALA A 40 8.14 -4.42 8.78
CA ALA A 40 9.25 -4.72 7.90
C ALA A 40 9.82 -3.44 7.27
N PHE A 41 8.97 -2.48 6.89
CA PHE A 41 9.43 -1.21 6.33
C PHE A 41 10.12 -0.33 7.38
N ASP A 42 9.66 -0.36 8.64
CA ASP A 42 10.28 0.37 9.74
C ASP A 42 11.69 -0.13 10.05
N ARG A 43 11.91 -1.45 9.87
CA ARG A 43 13.23 -2.08 9.99
C ARG A 43 14.12 -1.90 8.76
N GLY A 44 13.66 -1.18 7.73
CA GLY A 44 14.37 -1.01 6.45
C GLY A 44 14.41 -2.28 5.59
N GLU A 45 13.62 -3.30 5.93
CA GLU A 45 13.49 -4.52 5.15
C GLU A 45 12.61 -4.25 3.92
N ARG A 46 12.68 -5.14 2.91
CA ARG A 46 11.80 -5.09 1.73
C ARG A 46 11.90 -3.77 0.94
N ALA A 47 13.06 -3.11 0.95
CA ALA A 47 13.31 -1.84 0.23
C ALA A 47 12.90 -1.86 -1.25
N ARG A 48 13.08 -3.01 -1.93
CA ARG A 48 12.61 -3.17 -3.32
C ARG A 48 11.09 -3.08 -3.45
N LEU A 49 10.35 -3.73 -2.54
CA LEU A 49 8.89 -3.67 -2.51
C LEU A 49 8.43 -2.24 -2.17
N ARG A 50 9.04 -1.60 -1.18
CA ARG A 50 8.80 -0.19 -0.82
C ARG A 50 8.92 0.71 -2.05
N ALA A 51 10.02 0.60 -2.80
CA ALA A 51 10.22 1.39 -4.01
C ALA A 51 9.21 1.09 -5.13
N GLN A 52 8.72 -0.15 -5.24
CA GLN A 52 7.64 -0.49 -6.18
C GLN A 52 6.31 0.15 -5.78
N LEU A 53 5.98 0.13 -4.49
CA LEU A 53 4.76 0.74 -3.95
C LEU A 53 4.80 2.27 -4.12
N ASP A 54 5.94 2.90 -3.81
CA ASP A 54 6.12 4.35 -3.98
C ASP A 54 5.94 4.76 -5.46
N ARG A 55 6.44 3.97 -6.42
CA ARG A 55 6.25 4.21 -7.86
C ARG A 55 4.78 4.12 -8.31
N LEU A 56 3.96 3.36 -7.60
CA LEU A 56 2.52 3.27 -7.85
C LEU A 56 1.73 4.36 -7.13
N GLY A 57 2.41 5.29 -6.44
CA GLY A 57 1.77 6.34 -5.66
C GLY A 57 1.19 5.87 -4.33
N ILE A 58 1.57 4.68 -3.86
CA ILE A 58 1.13 4.12 -2.59
C ILE A 58 1.98 4.73 -1.47
N ILE A 59 1.34 5.37 -0.49
CA ILE A 59 2.05 6.02 0.62
C ILE A 59 2.30 5.01 1.73
N VAL A 60 3.57 4.70 1.99
CA VAL A 60 3.94 3.82 3.11
C VAL A 60 4.28 4.65 4.36
N LEU A 61 3.49 4.44 5.41
CA LEU A 61 3.62 5.09 6.71
C LEU A 61 4.30 4.16 7.72
N PRO A 62 5.00 4.72 8.73
CA PRO A 62 5.55 3.91 9.80
C PRO A 62 4.46 3.22 10.63
N GLN A 63 4.73 2.01 11.12
CA GLN A 63 3.79 1.22 11.95
C GLN A 63 4.08 1.35 13.44
#